data_AF-A0A2G6MVD6-F1
#
_entry.id   AF-A0A2G6MVD6-F1
#
_cell.length_a   1.000
_cell.length_b   1.000
_cell.length_c   1.000
_cell.angle_alpha   90.00
_cell.angle_beta   90.00
_cell.angle_gamma   90.00
#
_symmetry.space_group_name_H-M   'P 1'
#
loop_
_entity.id
_entity.type
_entity.pdbx_description
1 polymer ?
#
loop_
_entity_poly.entity_id
_entity_poly.type
_entity_poly.pdbx_seq_one_letter_code
_entity_poly.pdbx_strand_id
1 'polypeptide(L)'
;LFGGGCGRLFEGSAEQMFESLTRITELFDPGTKIYPGHEYTLANLEFAHALEPENHTVRDRLDWEKQKKKQNACRPDFDLALEKRTNPFLRSHAPDLQAAIQRRDKGVGDAPVDIFRVIRSLKDNV
;
A
#
# COMPACT_ATOMS: atom_id res chain seq x y z
N LEU A 1 3.82 -3.66 -8.32
CA LEU A 1 2.69 -3.32 -7.42
C LEU A 1 2.10 -4.62 -6.90
N PHE A 2 1.83 -4.72 -5.59
CA PHE A 2 1.22 -5.89 -4.94
C PHE A 2 -0.06 -5.45 -4.25
N GLY A 3 -0.95 -6.39 -3.90
CA GLY A 3 -2.16 -6.05 -3.14
C GLY A 3 -1.79 -5.47 -1.78
N GLY A 4 -2.23 -4.25 -1.49
CA GLY A 4 -1.91 -3.48 -0.28
C GLY A 4 -0.44 -3.08 -0.12
N GLY A 5 0.42 -3.24 -1.14
CA GLY A 5 1.87 -3.10 -0.96
C GLY A 5 2.69 -2.79 -2.21
N CYS A 6 3.99 -2.57 -2.02
CA CYS A 6 4.97 -2.48 -3.11
C CYS A 6 6.15 -3.44 -2.87
N GLY A 7 6.96 -3.65 -3.91
CA GLY A 7 8.15 -4.50 -3.81
C GLY A 7 9.17 -3.94 -2.82
N ARG A 8 10.02 -4.82 -2.28
CA ARG A 8 11.19 -4.40 -1.53
C ARG A 8 12.19 -3.74 -2.47
N LEU A 9 12.94 -2.78 -1.94
CA LEU A 9 14.00 -2.09 -2.67
C LEU A 9 15.28 -2.93 -2.54
N PHE A 10 15.44 -3.91 -3.42
CA PHE A 10 16.72 -4.63 -3.57
C PHE A 10 17.72 -3.80 -4.38
N GLU A 11 17.21 -3.15 -5.42
CA GLU A 11 17.92 -2.21 -6.27
C GLU A 11 17.06 -0.96 -6.41
N GLY A 12 17.71 0.20 -6.49
CA GLY A 12 17.04 1.50 -6.62
C GLY A 12 16.60 2.14 -5.31
N SER A 13 16.13 3.39 -5.42
CA SER A 13 15.79 4.25 -4.27
C SER A 13 14.28 4.32 -4.00
N ALA A 14 13.91 4.84 -2.83
CA ALA A 14 12.50 5.04 -2.46
C ALA A 14 11.81 6.03 -3.42
N GLU A 15 12.54 7.04 -3.87
CA GLU A 15 12.11 8.04 -4.85
C GLU A 15 11.80 7.39 -6.20
N GLN A 16 12.67 6.49 -6.69
CA GLN A 16 12.45 5.78 -7.95
C GLN A 16 11.20 4.88 -7.89
N MET A 17 10.99 4.18 -6.78
CA MET A 17 9.78 3.38 -6.58
C MET A 17 8.53 4.25 -6.47
N PHE A 18 8.62 5.37 -5.74
CA PHE A 18 7.52 6.32 -5.62
C PHE A 18 7.13 6.87 -7.00
N GLU A 19 8.09 7.35 -7.80
CA GLU A 19 7.85 7.85 -9.15
C GLU A 19 7.24 6.76 -10.06
N SER A 20 7.75 5.53 -9.98
CA SER A 20 7.22 4.40 -10.76
C SER A 20 5.76 4.09 -10.42
N LEU A 21 5.41 4.12 -9.13
CA LEU A 21 4.04 3.88 -8.67
C LEU A 21 3.11 5.04 -9.04
N THR A 22 3.58 6.28 -8.91
CA THR A 22 2.85 7.49 -9.32
C THR A 22 2.49 7.42 -10.81
N ARG A 23 3.47 7.08 -11.68
CA ARG A 23 3.22 6.88 -13.12
C ARG A 23 2.14 5.83 -13.37
N ILE A 24 2.17 4.69 -12.67
CA ILE A 24 1.13 3.66 -12.80
C ILE A 24 -0.24 4.23 -12.41
N THR A 25 -0.31 4.96 -11.29
CA THR A 25 -1.59 5.52 -10.82
C THR A 25 -2.15 6.63 -11.69
N GLU A 26 -1.31 7.38 -12.41
CA GLU A 26 -1.72 8.50 -13.25
C GLU A 26 -2.06 8.08 -14.68
N LEU A 27 -1.33 7.10 -15.23
CA LEU A 27 -1.46 6.70 -16.64
C LEU A 27 -2.56 5.68 -16.89
N PHE A 28 -2.87 4.83 -15.91
CA PHE A 28 -3.83 3.74 -16.08
C PHE A 28 -5.20 4.08 -15.50
N ASP A 29 -6.23 3.54 -16.15
CA ASP A 29 -7.62 3.72 -15.72
C ASP A 29 -7.86 3.09 -14.34
N PRO A 30 -8.77 3.66 -13.53
CA PRO A 30 -9.13 3.07 -12.23
C PRO A 30 -9.60 1.61 -12.31
N GLY A 31 -10.20 1.20 -13.44
CA GLY A 31 -10.64 -0.18 -13.71
C GLY A 31 -9.55 -1.14 -14.17
N THR A 32 -8.30 -0.70 -14.29
CA THR A 32 -7.19 -1.57 -14.71
C THR A 32 -6.96 -2.69 -13.68
N LYS A 33 -7.07 -3.93 -14.14
CA LYS A 33 -6.77 -5.15 -13.38
C LYS A 33 -5.26 -5.32 -13.22
N ILE A 34 -4.83 -5.58 -11.99
CA ILE A 34 -3.43 -5.83 -11.64
C ILE A 34 -3.28 -7.29 -11.22
N TYR A 35 -2.28 -7.95 -11.81
CA TYR A 35 -1.89 -9.32 -11.50
C TYR A 35 -0.46 -9.31 -10.95
N PRO A 36 -0.26 -9.40 -9.63
CA PRO A 36 1.06 -9.34 -9.03
C PRO A 36 1.79 -10.68 -9.18
N GLY A 37 3.12 -10.63 -9.12
CA GLY A 37 3.94 -11.85 -9.18
C GLY A 37 3.91 -12.71 -7.90
N HIS A 38 3.35 -12.20 -6.80
CA HIS A 38 3.28 -12.89 -5.51
C HIS A 38 1.99 -12.54 -4.76
N GLU A 39 1.49 -13.51 -3.98
CA GLU A 39 0.35 -13.33 -3.09
C GLU A 39 0.83 -12.86 -1.69
N TYR A 40 0.94 -11.55 -1.53
CA TYR A 40 1.28 -10.90 -0.25
C TYR A 40 0.14 -10.06 0.33
N THR A 41 -1.07 -10.18 -0.22
CA THR A 41 -2.16 -9.22 0.02
C THR A 41 -2.54 -9.14 1.49
N LEU A 42 -2.66 -10.27 2.19
CA LEU A 42 -3.03 -10.28 3.62
C LEU A 42 -1.99 -9.58 4.50
N ALA A 43 -0.72 -9.99 4.41
CA ALA A 43 0.35 -9.39 5.21
C ALA A 43 0.53 -7.90 4.91
N ASN A 44 0.24 -7.50 3.67
CA ASN A 44 0.23 -6.09 3.26
C ASN A 44 -0.94 -5.31 3.84
N LEU A 45 -2.15 -5.86 3.82
CA LEU A 45 -3.33 -5.23 4.38
C LEU A 45 -3.31 -5.17 5.92
N GLU A 46 -2.70 -6.15 6.59
CA GLU A 46 -2.47 -6.11 8.04
C GLU A 46 -1.54 -4.94 8.41
N PHE A 47 -0.47 -4.75 7.66
CA PHE A 47 0.41 -3.59 7.81
C PHE A 47 -0.30 -2.27 7.49
N ALA A 48 -1.07 -2.23 6.41
CA ALA A 48 -1.86 -1.04 6.04
C ALA A 48 -2.86 -0.67 7.14
N HIS A 49 -3.55 -1.67 7.71
CA HIS A 49 -4.50 -1.45 8.81
C HIS A 49 -3.81 -0.96 10.08
N ALA A 50 -2.60 -1.46 10.37
CA ALA A 50 -1.82 -0.99 11.50
C ALA A 50 -1.37 0.47 11.35
N LEU A 51 -1.23 0.99 10.11
CA LEU A 51 -0.91 2.40 9.84
C LEU A 51 -2.16 3.29 9.82
N GLU A 52 -3.24 2.83 9.19
CA GLU A 52 -4.51 3.55 9.04
C GLU A 52 -5.66 2.75 9.69
N PRO A 53 -5.75 2.67 11.03
CA PRO A 53 -6.78 1.88 11.71
C PRO A 53 -8.21 2.38 11.42
N GLU A 54 -8.35 3.68 11.16
CA GLU A 54 -9.62 4.35 10.84
C GLU A 54 -10.01 4.23 9.35
N ASN A 55 -9.14 3.68 8.49
CA ASN A 55 -9.49 3.45 7.09
C ASN A 55 -10.35 2.19 6.95
N HIS A 56 -11.66 2.38 7.02
CA HIS A 56 -12.65 1.31 6.88
C HIS A 56 -12.48 0.50 5.59
N THR A 57 -12.02 1.12 4.49
CA THR A 57 -11.79 0.39 3.23
C THR A 57 -10.70 -0.67 3.39
N VAL A 58 -9.62 -0.35 4.11
CA VAL A 58 -8.53 -1.30 4.37
C VAL A 58 -9.03 -2.44 5.23
N ARG A 59 -9.83 -2.13 6.27
CA ARG A 59 -10.44 -3.12 7.15
C ARG A 59 -11.35 -4.08 6.39
N ASP A 60 -12.27 -3.55 5.60
CA ASP A 60 -13.23 -4.35 4.83
C ASP A 60 -12.51 -5.25 3.82
N ARG A 61 -11.49 -4.71 3.13
CA ARG A 61 -10.67 -5.50 2.21
C ARG A 61 -9.89 -6.59 2.94
N LEU A 62 -9.31 -6.29 4.10
CA LEU A 62 -8.59 -7.28 4.91
C LEU A 62 -9.50 -8.44 5.34
N ASP A 63 -10.71 -8.13 5.80
CA ASP A 63 -11.68 -9.15 6.20
C ASP A 63 -12.15 -9.99 5.01
N TRP A 64 -12.36 -9.38 3.85
CA TRP A 64 -12.70 -10.08 2.61
C TRP A 64 -11.59 -11.05 2.17
N GLU A 65 -10.33 -10.59 2.15
CA GLU A 65 -9.20 -11.45 1.77
C GLU A 65 -9.00 -12.60 2.78
N LYS A 66 -9.26 -12.36 4.07
CA LYS A 66 -9.24 -13.42 5.10
C LYS A 66 -10.30 -14.48 4.82
N GLN A 67 -11.48 -14.09 4.37
CA GLN A 67 -12.55 -15.03 3.99
C GLN A 67 -12.18 -15.81 2.72
N LYS A 68 -11.66 -15.16 1.68
CA LYS A 68 -11.21 -15.85 0.44
C LYS A 68 -10.12 -16.89 0.71
N LYS A 69 -9.16 -16.56 1.57
CA LYS A 69 -8.10 -17.51 1.96
C LYS A 69 -8.68 -18.75 2.63
N LYS A 70 -9.69 -18.61 3.50
CA LYS A 70 -10.39 -19.76 4.13
C LYS A 70 -11.09 -20.66 3.11
N GLN A 71 -11.48 -20.10 1.96
CA GLN A 71 -12.19 -20.81 0.89
C GLN A 71 -11.26 -21.37 -0.19
N ASN A 72 -9.93 -21.24 -0.04
CA ASN A 72 -8.93 -21.61 -1.07
C ASN A 72 -9.17 -20.96 -2.45
N ALA A 73 -9.92 -19.86 -2.51
CA ALA A 73 -10.25 -19.13 -3.73
C ALA A 73 -9.23 -18.02 -4.04
N CYS A 74 -7.97 -18.22 -3.67
CA CYS A 74 -6.94 -17.19 -3.71
C CYS A 74 -6.46 -17.00 -5.15
N ARG A 75 -7.00 -15.99 -5.83
CA ARG A 75 -6.39 -15.37 -7.02
C ARG A 75 -6.09 -13.93 -6.65
N PRO A 76 -4.82 -13.49 -6.67
CA PRO A 76 -4.48 -12.10 -6.46
C PRO A 76 -4.81 -11.34 -7.75
N ASP A 77 -6.05 -10.91 -7.90
CA ASP A 77 -6.40 -9.86 -8.85
C ASP A 77 -7.11 -8.75 -8.10
N PHE A 78 -6.77 -7.51 -8.45
CA PHE A 78 -7.40 -6.33 -7.89
C PHE A 78 -7.38 -5.19 -8.89
N ASP A 79 -8.32 -4.26 -8.73
CA ASP A 79 -8.40 -3.07 -9.55
C ASP A 79 -7.53 -1.96 -8.97
N LEU A 80 -6.96 -1.14 -9.86
CA LEU A 80 -6.17 0.01 -9.48
C LEU A 80 -6.96 0.97 -8.57
N ALA A 81 -8.27 1.11 -8.77
CA ALA A 81 -9.16 1.90 -7.91
C ALA A 81 -9.18 1.40 -6.46
N LEU A 82 -9.24 0.06 -6.27
CA LEU A 82 -9.21 -0.55 -4.95
C LEU A 82 -7.84 -0.30 -4.29
N GLU A 83 -6.77 -0.45 -5.06
CA GLU A 83 -5.41 -0.27 -4.59
C GLU A 83 -5.14 1.18 -4.14
N LYS A 84 -5.60 2.19 -4.91
CA LYS A 84 -5.52 3.62 -4.53
C LYS A 84 -6.18 3.93 -3.18
N ARG A 85 -7.18 3.15 -2.77
CA ARG A 85 -7.92 3.35 -1.51
C ARG A 85 -7.38 2.57 -0.33
N THR A 86 -6.57 1.54 -0.57
CA THR A 86 -6.16 0.57 0.47
C THR A 86 -4.66 0.33 0.57
N ASN A 87 -3.88 0.79 -0.40
CA ASN A 87 -2.43 0.67 -0.38
C ASN A 87 -1.79 1.91 0.26
N PRO A 88 -1.10 1.78 1.41
CA PRO A 88 -0.46 2.91 2.06
C PRO A 88 0.63 3.55 1.17
N PHE A 89 1.28 2.78 0.30
CA PHE A 89 2.30 3.28 -0.62
C PHE A 89 1.73 4.16 -1.75
N LEU A 90 0.46 3.98 -2.12
CA LEU A 90 -0.23 4.85 -3.09
C LEU A 90 -0.95 6.02 -2.42
N ARG A 91 -1.03 6.00 -1.09
CA ARG A 91 -1.74 6.97 -0.26
C ARG A 91 -0.81 7.88 0.53
N SER A 92 0.47 7.95 0.20
CA SER A 92 1.44 8.78 0.93
C SER A 92 1.15 10.29 0.89
N HIS A 93 0.23 10.72 0.01
CA HIS A 93 -0.32 12.07 -0.06
C HIS A 93 -1.57 12.28 0.81
N ALA A 94 -2.16 11.22 1.38
CA ALA A 94 -3.39 11.30 2.14
C ALA A 94 -3.12 11.93 3.52
N PRO A 95 -3.81 13.03 3.90
CA PRO A 95 -3.53 13.75 5.15
C PRO A 95 -3.56 12.87 6.41
N ASP A 96 -4.52 11.94 6.47
CA ASP A 96 -4.67 11.04 7.63
C ASP A 96 -3.46 10.11 7.79
N LEU A 97 -2.95 9.58 6.69
CA LEU A 97 -1.75 8.73 6.69
C LEU A 97 -0.50 9.55 6.99
N GLN A 98 -0.36 10.74 6.40
CA GLN A 98 0.76 11.64 6.70
C GLN A 98 0.81 11.97 8.21
N ALA A 99 -0.34 12.34 8.79
CA ALA A 99 -0.45 12.61 10.22
C ALA A 99 -0.17 11.36 11.09
N ALA A 100 -0.54 10.17 10.64
CA ALA A 100 -0.21 8.93 11.34
C ALA A 100 1.30 8.63 11.32
N ILE A 101 1.97 8.88 10.19
CA ILE A 101 3.42 8.67 10.04
C ILE A 101 4.21 9.74 10.79
N GLN A 102 3.84 11.02 10.71
CA GLN A 102 4.48 12.11 11.45
C GLN A 102 4.37 11.94 12.98
N ARG A 103 3.30 11.30 13.47
CA ARG A 103 3.18 10.95 14.89
C ARG A 103 4.18 9.88 15.32
N ARG A 104 4.59 8.98 14.42
CA ARG A 104 5.58 7.92 14.67
C ARG A 104 7.01 8.41 14.46
N ASP A 105 7.22 9.24 13.44
CA ASP A 105 8.50 9.85 13.11
C ASP A 105 8.33 11.37 13.01
N LYS A 106 8.67 12.09 14.10
CA LYS A 106 8.53 13.55 14.18
C LYS A 106 9.51 14.31 13.28
N GLY A 107 10.51 13.63 12.70
CA GLY A 107 11.52 14.23 11.83
C GLY A 107 11.20 14.09 10.34
N VAL A 108 10.12 13.40 9.97
CA VAL A 108 9.74 13.20 8.56
C VAL A 108 9.22 14.50 7.94
N GLY A 109 9.60 14.76 6.68
CA GLY A 109 9.03 15.83 5.87
C GLY A 109 7.53 15.66 5.60
N ASP A 110 6.91 16.70 5.07
CA ASP A 110 5.52 16.70 4.61
C ASP A 110 5.36 16.20 3.16
N ALA A 111 6.47 16.09 2.42
CA ALA A 111 6.47 15.59 1.06
C ALA A 111 6.00 14.13 0.99
N PRO A 112 5.12 13.75 0.04
CA PRO A 112 4.63 12.38 -0.11
C PRO A 112 5.73 11.33 -0.29
N VAL A 113 6.88 11.72 -0.85
CA VAL A 113 8.04 10.84 -1.03
C VAL A 113 8.77 10.55 0.29
N ASP A 114 8.81 11.50 1.23
CA ASP A 114 9.38 11.27 2.57
C ASP A 114 8.51 10.32 3.39
N ILE A 115 7.20 10.53 3.32
CA ILE A 115 6.21 9.64 3.94
C ILE A 115 6.32 8.22 3.36
N PHE A 116 6.46 8.11 2.03
CA PHE A 116 6.69 6.84 1.36
C PHE A 116 7.94 6.12 1.86
N ARG A 117 9.06 6.86 1.99
CA ARG A 117 10.33 6.33 2.50
C ARG A 117 10.19 5.77 3.91
N VAL A 118 9.50 6.47 4.81
CA VAL A 118 9.23 5.97 6.17
C VAL A 118 8.33 4.73 6.16
N ILE A 119 7.24 4.75 5.38
CA ILE A 119 6.36 3.57 5.25
C ILE A 119 7.14 2.35 4.76
N ARG A 120 8.04 2.52 3.78
CA ARG A 120 8.89 1.44 3.26
C ARG A 120 9.83 0.89 4.33
N SER A 121 10.50 1.76 5.07
CA SER A 121 11.37 1.38 6.17
C SER A 121 10.62 0.65 7.29
N LEU A 122 9.41 1.10 7.64
CA LEU A 122 8.56 0.42 8.62
C LEU A 122 8.18 -0.99 8.14
N LYS A 123 7.80 -1.14 6.86
CA LYS A 123 7.41 -2.44 6.32
C LYS A 123 8.58 -3.42 6.19
N ASP A 124 9.81 -2.94 6.01
CA ASP A 124 10.98 -3.81 5.90
C ASP A 124 11.43 -4.40 7.25
N ASN A 125 10.96 -3.82 8.37
CA ASN A 125 11.26 -4.24 9.75
C ASN A 125 10.13 -5.03 10.42
N VAL A 126 9.09 -5.43 9.67
CA VAL A 126 7.93 -6.21 10.13
C VAL A 126 7.86 -7.52 9.36
#